data_AF-A0A4Y2PTU3-F1
#
_entry.id   AF-A0A4Y2PTU3-F1
#
_cell.length_a   1.000
_cell.length_b   1.000
_cell.length_c   1.000
_cell.angle_alpha   90.00
_cell.angle_beta   90.00
_cell.angle_gamma   90.00
#
_symmetry.space_group_name_H-M   'P 1'
#
loop_
_entity.id
_entity.type
_entity.pdbx_description
1 polymer ?
#
loop_
_entity_poly.entity_id
_entity_poly.type
_entity_poly.pdbx_seq_one_letter_code
_entity_poly.pdbx_strand_id
1 'polypeptide(L)'
;MHASLGHLRDIYRQESKSIIKYAPKLTLESLYPSNIERQNVGLCLKIFDAKALKRLNDSAYDGTIEFIQIINKCWRIMNVKIPRKGHEQLEDSIKPFEKLSDDRLLFLEKCIEWVKVSISGQKKKLGKLTSETFCSFELMTNTIKDIIIHQLQSSTNSCVLTRKYQTDPLEGRFD
;
A
#
# COMPACT_ATOMS: atom_id res chain seq x y z
N MET A 1 6.93 -0.85 -18.34
CA MET A 1 6.71 0.01 -17.16
C MET A 1 7.83 -0.23 -16.17
N HIS A 2 8.55 0.81 -15.75
CA HIS A 2 9.72 0.68 -14.86
C HIS A 2 9.49 1.52 -13.60
N ALA A 3 9.34 0.86 -12.45
CA ALA A 3 9.29 1.49 -11.14
C ALA A 3 10.66 1.38 -10.47
N SER A 4 11.17 2.48 -9.88
CA SER A 4 12.49 2.48 -9.24
C SER A 4 12.50 3.32 -7.98
N LEU A 5 13.05 2.75 -6.90
CA LEU A 5 13.37 3.49 -5.68
C LEU A 5 14.41 4.60 -5.94
N GLY A 6 15.19 4.49 -7.02
CA GLY A 6 16.10 5.53 -7.49
C GLY A 6 15.40 6.87 -7.74
N HIS A 7 14.19 6.85 -8.29
CA HIS A 7 13.43 8.08 -8.57
C HIS A 7 13.09 8.85 -7.29
N LEU A 8 12.76 8.13 -6.19
CA LEU A 8 12.52 8.76 -4.89
C LEU A 8 13.81 9.28 -4.23
N ARG A 9 14.93 8.59 -4.47
CA ARG A 9 16.25 9.06 -4.03
C ARG A 9 16.67 10.33 -4.76
N ASP A 10 16.30 10.47 -6.03
CA ASP A 10 16.58 11.67 -6.81
C ASP A 10 15.78 12.86 -6.28
N ILE A 11 14.48 12.67 -5.94
CA ILE A 11 13.70 13.70 -5.24
C ILE A 11 14.38 14.12 -3.95
N TYR A 12 14.76 13.15 -3.11
CA TYR A 12 15.42 13.43 -1.83
C TYR A 12 16.73 14.22 -2.01
N ARG A 13 17.53 13.87 -3.01
CA ARG A 13 18.79 14.59 -3.34
C ARG A 13 18.52 16.00 -3.83
N GLN A 14 17.53 16.19 -4.71
CA GLN A 14 17.15 17.51 -5.21
C GLN A 14 16.67 18.43 -4.07
N GLU A 15 15.93 17.89 -3.11
CA GLU A 15 15.41 18.66 -1.96
C GLU A 15 16.40 18.78 -0.79
N SER A 16 17.54 18.06 -0.83
CA SER A 16 18.49 18.00 0.29
C SER A 16 19.05 19.36 0.72
N LYS A 17 19.18 20.30 -0.22
CA LYS A 17 19.68 21.67 0.00
C LYS A 17 18.56 22.72 0.10
N SER A 18 17.30 22.32 -0.08
CA SER A 18 16.17 23.24 -0.01
C SER A 18 15.72 23.44 1.43
N ILE A 19 15.42 24.69 1.79
CA ILE A 19 14.83 25.04 3.10
C ILE A 19 13.40 24.49 3.20
N ILE A 20 12.66 24.50 2.09
CA ILE A 20 11.29 23.98 1.99
C ILE A 20 11.32 22.66 1.21
N LYS A 21 10.87 21.59 1.86
CA LYS A 21 10.79 20.24 1.27
C LYS A 21 9.35 19.92 0.88
N TYR A 22 9.12 19.48 -0.35
CA TYR A 22 7.79 19.08 -0.81
C TYR A 22 7.49 17.63 -0.44
N ALA A 23 8.52 16.79 -0.32
CA ALA A 23 8.42 15.43 0.18
C ALA A 23 9.08 15.27 1.57
N PRO A 24 8.62 16.00 2.62
CA PRO A 24 9.32 16.08 3.90
C PRO A 24 9.40 14.75 4.66
N LYS A 25 8.54 13.78 4.32
CA LYS A 25 8.55 12.45 4.92
C LYS A 25 9.60 11.52 4.32
N LEU A 26 10.14 11.81 3.14
CA LEU A 26 11.24 11.03 2.59
C LEU A 26 12.50 11.35 3.39
N THR A 27 12.90 10.42 4.24
CA THR A 27 14.11 10.52 5.05
C THR A 27 15.18 9.54 4.57
N LEU A 28 16.42 9.73 5.01
CA LEU A 28 17.52 8.84 4.67
C LEU A 28 17.21 7.39 5.10
N GLU A 29 16.65 7.23 6.29
CA GLU A 29 16.26 5.93 6.88
C GLU A 29 15.18 5.24 6.07
N SER A 30 14.24 6.00 5.48
CA SER A 30 13.19 5.44 4.61
C SER A 30 13.74 4.96 3.25
N LEU A 31 14.80 5.58 2.74
CA LEU A 31 15.37 5.28 1.41
C LEU A 31 16.56 4.32 1.45
N TYR A 32 17.22 4.23 2.61
CA TYR A 32 18.41 3.43 2.88
C TYR A 32 18.29 2.76 4.27
N PRO A 33 17.28 1.90 4.50
CA PRO A 33 17.06 1.32 5.81
C PRO A 33 18.16 0.32 6.18
N SER A 34 18.65 0.43 7.42
CA SER A 34 19.44 -0.60 8.09
C SER A 34 18.62 -1.86 8.37
N ASN A 35 19.27 -2.94 8.83
CA ASN A 35 18.58 -4.20 9.10
C ASN A 35 17.47 -4.08 10.16
N ILE A 36 17.67 -3.20 11.16
CA ILE A 36 16.68 -2.94 12.21
C ILE A 36 15.52 -2.13 11.64
N GLU A 37 15.83 -1.09 10.88
CA GLU A 37 14.83 -0.18 10.29
C GLU A 37 13.93 -0.85 9.25
N ARG A 38 14.38 -1.93 8.61
CA ARG A 38 13.57 -2.70 7.64
C ARG A 38 12.31 -3.32 8.26
N GLN A 39 12.28 -3.52 9.57
CA GLN A 39 11.10 -4.05 10.26
C GLN A 39 10.10 -2.93 10.62
N ASN A 40 10.50 -1.66 10.50
CA ASN A 40 9.66 -0.53 10.86
C ASN A 40 8.67 -0.19 9.73
N VAL A 41 7.42 -0.62 9.89
CA VAL A 41 6.33 -0.33 8.95
C VAL A 41 6.13 1.18 8.75
N GLY A 42 6.32 1.98 9.80
CA GLY A 42 6.25 3.44 9.74
C GLY A 42 7.28 4.06 8.79
N LEU A 43 8.50 3.53 8.72
CA LEU A 43 9.51 3.96 7.75
C LEU A 43 9.15 3.54 6.33
N CYS A 44 8.62 2.33 6.14
CA CYS A 44 8.14 1.86 4.85
C CYS A 44 7.03 2.75 4.29
N LEU A 45 6.04 3.12 5.14
CA LEU A 45 4.91 3.97 4.73
C LEU A 45 5.32 5.38 4.28
N LYS A 46 6.48 5.89 4.73
CA LYS A 46 6.99 7.19 4.26
C LYS A 46 7.33 7.18 2.77
N ILE A 47 7.72 6.02 2.21
CA ILE A 47 8.04 5.85 0.78
C ILE A 47 6.78 6.05 -0.08
N PHE A 48 5.62 5.65 0.43
CA PHE A 48 4.34 5.70 -0.28
C PHE A 48 3.56 7.01 -0.04
N ASP A 49 4.21 8.05 0.48
CA ASP A 49 3.54 9.32 0.79
C ASP A 49 3.10 10.07 -0.48
N ALA A 50 1.85 10.54 -0.49
CA ALA A 50 1.26 11.22 -1.64
C ALA A 50 1.95 12.54 -1.99
N LYS A 51 2.67 13.18 -1.05
CA LYS A 51 3.41 14.42 -1.37
C LYS A 51 4.66 14.13 -2.20
N ALA A 52 5.30 12.97 -2.02
CA ALA A 52 6.40 12.54 -2.88
C ALA A 52 5.93 12.35 -4.33
N LEU A 53 4.72 11.83 -4.53
CA LEU A 53 4.12 11.66 -5.86
C LEU A 53 3.91 12.98 -6.60
N LYS A 54 3.50 14.05 -5.90
CA LYS A 54 3.28 15.37 -6.54
C LYS A 54 4.54 16.00 -7.13
N ARG A 55 5.73 15.48 -6.78
CA ARG A 55 7.00 15.92 -7.35
C ARG A 55 7.38 15.11 -8.60
N LEU A 56 6.86 13.90 -8.72
CA LEU A 56 6.94 13.08 -9.91
C LEU A 56 5.90 13.60 -10.92
N ASN A 57 6.17 14.72 -11.59
CA ASN A 57 5.29 15.29 -12.62
C ASN A 57 5.85 15.12 -14.04
N ASP A 58 6.94 14.37 -14.17
CA ASP A 58 7.57 14.05 -15.45
C ASP A 58 7.13 12.64 -15.89
N SER A 59 6.84 12.47 -17.18
CA SER A 59 6.49 11.17 -17.77
C SER A 59 7.58 10.12 -17.57
N ALA A 60 8.83 10.56 -17.31
CA ALA A 60 9.93 9.70 -16.88
C ALA A 60 9.63 8.87 -15.62
N TYR A 61 8.66 9.30 -14.78
CA TYR A 61 8.34 8.67 -13.51
C TYR A 61 7.02 7.90 -13.48
N ASP A 62 6.29 7.83 -14.58
CA ASP A 62 4.94 7.25 -14.65
C ASP A 62 4.85 5.86 -14.01
N GLY A 63 5.80 4.98 -14.31
CA GLY A 63 5.83 3.63 -13.74
C GLY A 63 6.00 3.60 -12.22
N THR A 64 6.70 4.58 -11.62
CA THR A 64 6.86 4.68 -10.17
C THR A 64 5.64 5.30 -9.50
N ILE A 65 5.03 6.29 -10.15
CA ILE A 65 3.78 6.90 -9.70
C ILE A 65 2.70 5.83 -9.62
N GLU A 66 2.51 5.09 -10.71
CA GLU A 66 1.51 4.02 -10.80
C GLU A 66 1.76 2.92 -9.76
N PHE A 67 3.00 2.46 -9.63
CA PHE A 67 3.39 1.46 -8.62
C PHE A 67 2.98 1.91 -7.21
N ILE A 68 3.36 3.12 -6.81
CA ILE A 68 3.07 3.65 -5.48
C ILE A 68 1.56 3.82 -5.29
N GLN A 69 0.84 4.32 -6.30
CA GLN A 69 -0.61 4.50 -6.23
C GLN A 69 -1.36 3.18 -6.03
N ILE A 70 -0.99 2.13 -6.77
CA ILE A 70 -1.61 0.79 -6.65
C ILE A 70 -1.35 0.21 -5.27
N ILE A 71 -0.08 0.17 -4.83
CA ILE A 71 0.28 -0.41 -3.53
C ILE A 71 -0.33 0.38 -2.38
N ASN A 72 -0.32 1.72 -2.45
CA ASN A 72 -0.93 2.56 -1.41
C ASN A 72 -2.45 2.37 -1.36
N LYS A 73 -3.14 2.31 -2.50
CA LYS A 73 -4.58 2.02 -2.54
C LYS A 73 -4.89 0.64 -1.95
N CYS A 74 -4.11 -0.38 -2.29
CA CYS A 74 -4.24 -1.73 -1.73
C CYS A 74 -4.06 -1.71 -0.20
N TRP A 75 -2.98 -1.11 0.30
CA TRP A 75 -2.72 -0.98 1.74
C TRP A 75 -3.86 -0.29 2.48
N ARG A 76 -4.38 0.81 1.93
CA ARG A 76 -5.47 1.58 2.54
C ARG A 76 -6.78 0.79 2.64
N ILE A 77 -7.11 0.03 1.59
CA ILE A 77 -8.29 -0.85 1.57
C ILE A 77 -8.14 -1.96 2.62
N MET A 78 -6.95 -2.52 2.80
CA MET A 78 -6.70 -3.58 3.78
C MET A 78 -6.60 -3.07 5.23
N ASN A 79 -6.47 -1.76 5.45
CA ASN A 79 -6.24 -1.17 6.78
C ASN A 79 -7.34 -0.16 7.19
N VAL A 80 -8.61 -0.48 6.95
CA VAL A 80 -9.74 0.36 7.35
C VAL A 80 -10.06 0.15 8.83
N LYS A 81 -9.83 1.19 9.64
CA LYS A 81 -10.03 1.18 11.10
C LYS A 81 -11.34 1.80 11.56
N ILE A 82 -11.74 2.91 10.95
CA ILE A 82 -12.77 3.81 11.48
C ILE A 82 -13.93 3.87 10.47
N PRO A 83 -15.18 3.54 10.87
CA PRO A 83 -16.33 3.53 9.97
C PRO A 83 -16.58 4.85 9.24
N ARG A 84 -16.38 5.99 9.91
CA ARG A 84 -16.74 7.31 9.38
C ARG A 84 -15.63 8.01 8.62
N LYS A 85 -14.36 7.62 8.84
CA LYS A 85 -13.19 8.37 8.34
C LYS A 85 -13.18 8.50 6.81
N GLY A 86 -13.49 7.41 6.10
CA GLY A 86 -13.53 7.47 4.63
C GLY A 86 -14.69 8.28 4.07
N HIS A 87 -15.80 8.38 4.81
CA HIS A 87 -16.93 9.24 4.45
C HIS A 87 -16.59 10.71 4.68
N GLU A 88 -16.00 11.05 5.83
CA GLU A 88 -15.56 12.41 6.16
C GLU A 88 -14.47 12.94 5.21
N GLN A 89 -13.56 12.07 4.77
CA GLN A 89 -12.48 12.43 3.85
C GLN A 89 -12.87 12.31 2.37
N LEU A 90 -14.10 11.87 2.08
CA LEU A 90 -14.59 11.58 0.73
C LEU A 90 -13.63 10.66 -0.05
N GLU A 91 -13.06 9.67 0.63
CA GLU A 91 -12.05 8.79 0.04
C GLU A 91 -12.43 7.32 0.15
N ASP A 92 -12.74 6.72 -1.01
CA ASP A 92 -13.24 5.35 -1.11
C ASP A 92 -12.25 4.31 -0.60
N SER A 93 -10.95 4.53 -0.79
CA SER A 93 -9.90 3.57 -0.38
C SER A 93 -9.88 3.29 1.12
N ILE A 94 -10.51 4.14 1.95
CA ILE A 94 -10.55 4.02 3.41
C ILE A 94 -11.97 3.98 3.98
N LYS A 95 -13.00 3.83 3.14
CA LYS A 95 -14.37 3.58 3.60
C LYS A 95 -14.51 2.15 4.13
N PRO A 96 -15.42 1.87 5.07
CA PRO A 96 -15.76 0.49 5.37
C PRO A 96 -16.42 -0.17 4.16
N PHE A 97 -16.43 -1.50 4.09
CA PHE A 97 -17.22 -2.22 3.08
C PHE A 97 -18.66 -2.35 3.56
N GLU A 98 -19.60 -1.88 2.74
CA GLU A 98 -21.03 -1.82 3.10
C GLU A 98 -21.90 -2.61 2.11
N LYS A 99 -21.35 -2.99 0.94
CA LYS A 99 -22.09 -3.65 -0.14
C LYS A 99 -21.22 -4.64 -0.90
N LEU A 100 -21.85 -5.67 -1.47
CA LEU A 100 -21.17 -6.68 -2.29
C LEU A 100 -20.75 -6.15 -3.68
N SER A 101 -21.41 -5.10 -4.17
CA SER A 101 -21.09 -4.42 -5.43
C SER A 101 -20.02 -3.34 -5.26
N ASP A 102 -19.14 -3.49 -4.28
CA ASP A 102 -18.07 -2.53 -4.03
C ASP A 102 -16.90 -2.76 -5.01
N ASP A 103 -16.62 -1.79 -5.87
CA ASP A 103 -15.55 -1.85 -6.89
C ASP A 103 -14.17 -2.12 -6.29
N ARG A 104 -13.98 -1.89 -5.00
CA ARG A 104 -12.74 -2.19 -4.29
C ARG A 104 -12.46 -3.68 -4.20
N LEU A 105 -13.49 -4.53 -4.22
CA LEU A 105 -13.31 -5.99 -4.29
C LEU A 105 -12.68 -6.38 -5.64
N LEU A 106 -13.18 -5.82 -6.74
CA LEU A 106 -12.60 -6.01 -8.08
C LEU A 106 -11.19 -5.42 -8.18
N PHE A 107 -10.94 -4.29 -7.52
CA PHE A 107 -9.60 -3.71 -7.44
C PHE A 107 -8.60 -4.67 -6.78
N LEU A 108 -8.98 -5.34 -5.68
CA LEU A 108 -8.10 -6.30 -4.99
C LEU A 108 -7.72 -7.47 -5.90
N GLU A 109 -8.68 -8.01 -6.67
CA GLU A 109 -8.42 -9.06 -7.67
C GLU A 109 -7.45 -8.59 -8.75
N LYS A 110 -7.71 -7.42 -9.32
CA LYS A 110 -6.81 -6.80 -10.32
C LYS A 110 -5.43 -6.51 -9.74
N CYS A 111 -5.33 -6.19 -8.45
CA CYS A 111 -4.07 -5.95 -7.77
C CYS A 111 -3.23 -7.23 -7.68
N ILE A 112 -3.84 -8.38 -7.36
CA ILE A 112 -3.15 -9.68 -7.35
C ILE A 112 -2.57 -9.99 -8.72
N GLU A 113 -3.38 -9.88 -9.78
CA GLU A 113 -2.94 -10.15 -11.16
C GLU A 113 -1.84 -9.18 -11.60
N TRP A 114 -1.96 -7.90 -11.25
CA TRP A 114 -0.92 -6.91 -11.53
C TRP A 114 0.41 -7.25 -10.84
N VAL A 115 0.38 -7.69 -9.57
CA VAL A 115 1.60 -8.12 -8.85
C VAL A 115 2.18 -9.38 -9.52
N LYS A 116 1.34 -10.35 -9.88
CA LYS A 116 1.76 -11.60 -10.55
C LYS A 116 2.47 -11.33 -11.88
N VAL A 117 1.92 -10.47 -12.72
CA VAL A 117 2.55 -10.05 -13.99
C VAL A 117 3.84 -9.28 -13.74
N SER A 118 3.86 -8.40 -12.74
CA SER A 118 5.05 -7.62 -12.39
C SER A 118 6.21 -8.52 -11.94
N ILE A 119 5.91 -9.62 -11.23
CA ILE A 119 6.88 -10.60 -10.74
C ILE A 119 7.40 -11.51 -11.85
N SER A 120 6.55 -11.94 -12.78
CA SER A 120 6.95 -12.82 -13.89
C SER A 120 7.83 -12.10 -14.92
N GLY A 121 7.66 -10.79 -15.09
CA GLY A 121 8.43 -9.97 -16.03
C GLY A 121 9.83 -9.52 -15.55
N GLN A 122 10.20 -9.76 -14.29
CA GLN A 122 11.46 -9.27 -13.72
C GLN A 122 12.66 -10.20 -14.02
N LYS A 123 13.77 -9.63 -14.50
CA LYS A 123 15.05 -10.36 -14.67
C LYS A 123 15.65 -10.71 -13.30
N LYS A 124 16.16 -11.94 -13.14
CA LYS A 124 16.66 -12.55 -11.87
C LYS A 124 17.65 -11.74 -11.01
N LYS A 125 18.20 -10.60 -11.50
CA LYS A 125 19.28 -9.84 -10.84
C LYS A 125 18.84 -8.59 -10.08
N LEU A 126 17.59 -8.14 -10.21
CA LEU A 126 17.04 -7.06 -9.36
C LEU A 126 16.12 -7.69 -8.31
N GLY A 127 16.27 -7.28 -7.05
CA GLY A 127 15.53 -7.83 -5.91
C GLY A 127 14.05 -8.05 -6.24
N LYS A 128 13.65 -9.32 -6.31
CA LYS A 128 12.32 -9.75 -6.71
C LYS A 128 11.49 -10.01 -5.46
N LEU A 129 10.18 -9.75 -5.52
CA LEU A 129 9.25 -10.30 -4.54
C LEU A 129 9.40 -11.83 -4.58
N THR A 130 9.68 -12.47 -3.45
CA THR A 130 9.87 -13.92 -3.44
C THR A 130 8.56 -14.63 -3.74
N SER A 131 8.64 -15.89 -4.19
CA SER A 131 7.46 -16.73 -4.41
C SER A 131 6.61 -16.85 -3.15
N GLU A 132 7.26 -16.95 -2.00
CA GLU A 132 6.61 -17.06 -0.69
C GLU A 132 5.88 -15.77 -0.36
N THR A 133 6.52 -14.60 -0.49
CA THR A 133 5.86 -13.31 -0.22
C THR A 133 4.69 -13.07 -1.17
N PHE A 134 4.80 -13.45 -2.45
CA PHE A 134 3.69 -13.37 -3.38
C PHE A 134 2.53 -14.28 -2.97
N CYS A 135 2.80 -15.54 -2.66
CA CYS A 135 1.79 -16.50 -2.23
C CYS A 135 1.07 -16.02 -0.96
N SER A 136 1.82 -15.49 0.02
CA SER A 136 1.23 -14.88 1.22
C SER A 136 0.36 -13.66 0.90
N PHE A 137 0.78 -12.80 -0.02
CA PHE A 137 0.01 -11.64 -0.45
C PHE A 137 -1.30 -12.05 -1.16
N GLU A 138 -1.23 -13.01 -2.08
CA GLU A 138 -2.39 -13.55 -2.80
C GLU A 138 -3.38 -14.21 -1.83
N LEU A 139 -2.88 -15.08 -0.94
CA LEU A 139 -3.70 -15.74 0.07
C LEU A 139 -4.40 -14.73 0.98
N MET A 140 -3.63 -13.80 1.57
CA MET A 140 -4.16 -12.76 2.45
C MET A 140 -5.24 -11.93 1.75
N THR A 141 -4.97 -11.50 0.51
CA THR A 141 -5.91 -10.65 -0.24
C THR A 141 -7.21 -11.40 -0.56
N ASN A 142 -7.13 -12.66 -0.99
CA ASN A 142 -8.31 -13.49 -1.24
C ASN A 142 -9.08 -13.79 0.04
N THR A 143 -8.39 -14.15 1.13
CA THR A 143 -9.05 -14.40 2.42
C THR A 143 -9.79 -13.16 2.94
N ILE A 144 -9.19 -11.97 2.86
CA ILE A 144 -9.86 -10.73 3.26
C ILE A 144 -11.10 -10.47 2.40
N LYS A 145 -11.02 -10.71 1.08
CA LYS A 145 -12.15 -10.58 0.16
C LYS A 145 -13.28 -11.53 0.54
N ASP A 146 -12.97 -12.80 0.80
CA ASP A 146 -13.95 -13.82 1.19
C ASP A 146 -14.60 -13.48 2.53
N ILE A 147 -13.82 -13.00 3.51
CA ILE A 147 -14.33 -12.52 4.79
C ILE A 147 -15.31 -11.35 4.58
N ILE A 148 -14.96 -10.36 3.74
CA ILE A 148 -15.85 -9.23 3.45
C ILE A 148 -17.17 -9.72 2.86
N ILE A 149 -17.11 -10.59 1.84
CA ILE A 149 -18.31 -11.13 1.17
C ILE A 149 -19.18 -11.89 2.17
N HIS A 150 -18.59 -12.78 2.95
CA HIS A 150 -19.30 -13.58 3.94
C HIS A 150 -19.97 -12.71 5.02
N GLN A 151 -19.25 -11.71 5.54
CA GLN A 151 -19.78 -10.81 6.57
C GLN A 151 -20.95 -9.96 6.05
N LEU A 152 -20.86 -9.48 4.81
CA LEU A 152 -21.93 -8.72 4.18
C LEU A 152 -23.17 -9.58 3.83
N GLN A 153 -22.97 -10.86 3.45
CA GLN A 153 -24.07 -11.78 3.19
C GLN A 153 -24.79 -12.24 4.46
N SER A 154 -24.05 -12.50 5.54
CA SER A 154 -24.61 -13.00 6.80
C SER A 154 -25.49 -12.00 7.56
N SER A 155 -25.63 -10.75 7.07
CA SER A 155 -26.42 -9.67 7.68
C SER A 155 -26.08 -9.33 9.14
N THR A 156 -24.95 -9.84 9.64
CA THR A 156 -24.53 -9.67 11.05
C THR A 156 -23.90 -8.30 11.31
N ASN A 157 -23.35 -7.66 10.28
CA ASN A 157 -22.66 -6.39 10.39
C ASN A 157 -23.16 -5.40 9.33
N SER A 158 -23.45 -4.16 9.75
CA SER A 158 -23.80 -3.08 8.84
C SER A 158 -22.64 -2.64 7.94
N CYS A 159 -21.40 -2.90 8.37
CA CYS A 159 -20.21 -2.63 7.59
C CYS A 159 -19.01 -3.48 8.06
N VAL A 160 -18.04 -3.70 7.17
CA VAL A 160 -16.82 -4.48 7.46
C VAL A 160 -15.60 -3.56 7.52
N LEU A 161 -14.84 -3.69 8.60
CA LEU A 161 -13.59 -2.96 8.86
C LEU A 161 -12.41 -3.92 8.70
N THR A 162 -11.63 -3.75 7.64
CA THR A 162 -10.56 -4.70 7.26
C THR A 162 -9.41 -4.76 8.26
N ARG A 163 -9.12 -3.68 9.00
CA ARG A 163 -8.06 -3.67 10.02
C ARG A 163 -8.30 -4.69 11.13
N LYS A 164 -9.54 -5.11 11.39
CA LYS A 164 -9.87 -6.09 12.43
C LYS A 164 -9.26 -7.48 12.17
N TYR A 165 -8.83 -7.74 10.94
CA TYR A 165 -8.26 -9.02 10.51
C TYR A 165 -6.74 -8.97 10.35
N GLN A 166 -6.08 -7.96 10.93
CA GLN A 166 -4.62 -7.81 10.96
C GLN A 166 -4.07 -8.11 12.36
N THR A 167 -2.76 -8.36 12.46
CA THR A 167 -2.06 -8.70 13.70
C THR A 167 -1.68 -7.48 14.55
N ASP A 168 -1.78 -6.24 14.06
CA ASP A 168 -1.45 -5.02 14.82
C ASP A 168 -2.02 -5.01 16.26
N PRO A 169 -3.30 -5.37 16.52
CA PRO A 169 -3.85 -5.33 17.88
C PRO A 169 -3.25 -6.38 18.81
N LEU A 170 -2.67 -7.45 18.26
CA LEU A 170 -1.94 -8.46 19.00
C LEU A 170 -0.51 -7.98 19.27
N GLU A 171 0.18 -7.46 18.25
CA GLU A 171 1.54 -6.90 18.37
C GLU A 171 1.59 -5.77 19.41
N GLY A 172 0.61 -4.86 19.40
CA GLY A 172 0.50 -3.79 20.39
C GLY A 172 0.22 -4.24 21.83
N ARG A 173 0.10 -5.55 22.10
CA ARG A 173 0.08 -6.10 23.48
C ARG A 173 1.47 -6.55 23.95
N PHE A 174 2.41 -6.72 23.03
CA PHE A 174 3.78 -7.17 23.30
C PHE A 174 4.80 -6.02 23.20
N ASP A 175 4.40 -4.87 22.69
CA ASP A 175 5.12 -3.59 22.73
C ASP A 175 4.98 -2.89 24.10
#